data_AF-A0A9X3X9A2-F1
#
_entry.id   AF-A0A9X3X9A2-F1
#
_cell.length_a   1.000
_cell.length_b   1.000
_cell.length_c   1.000
_cell.angle_alpha   90.00
_cell.angle_beta   90.00
_cell.angle_gamma   90.00
#
_symmetry.space_group_name_H-M   'P 1'
#
loop_
_entity.id
_entity.type
_entity.pdbx_description
1 polymer ?
#
loop_
_entity_poly.entity_id
_entity_poly.type
_entity_poly.pdbx_seq_one_letter_code
_entity_poly.pdbx_strand_id
1 'polypeptide(L)'
;MTTKKAAPKKAADKDESRIVFPDPGLHIAVLGALMEAEAVNQERVEAKLEGIEGDDDTVRLQAAMARLQSIKLDRKKVARLERLDFDGGNEIYMMMEHGAGIYTGGEDDAYSLRSLAGIGALEALETLDLDGHGFFDELRDLRPLEGLAKLTDLTLTGDWTHAASLETLPKLANLDVRLGSVDDPAVLDRLAARGVEVLR
;
A
#
# COMPACT_ATOMS: atom_id res chain seq x y z
N MET A 1 49.25 -18.03 26.65
CA MET A 1 47.92 -17.43 26.83
C MET A 1 47.64 -16.50 25.66
N THR A 2 46.99 -17.01 24.61
CA THR A 2 46.64 -16.27 23.41
C THR A 2 45.24 -15.67 23.57
N THR A 3 45.16 -14.35 23.70
CA THR A 3 43.90 -13.61 23.77
C THR A 3 43.22 -13.60 22.40
N LYS A 4 42.08 -14.27 22.30
CA LYS A 4 41.22 -14.31 21.11
C LYS A 4 40.55 -12.93 20.95
N LYS A 5 41.01 -12.14 19.98
CA LYS A 5 40.42 -10.85 19.63
C LYS A 5 39.04 -11.10 19.00
N ALA A 6 37.97 -10.69 19.69
CA ALA A 6 36.62 -10.77 19.15
C ALA A 6 36.50 -9.85 17.92
N ALA A 7 35.96 -10.38 16.83
CA ALA A 7 35.65 -9.61 15.64
C ALA A 7 34.51 -8.61 15.94
N PRO A 8 34.55 -7.38 15.38
CA PRO A 8 33.49 -6.40 15.59
C PRO A 8 32.20 -6.90 14.91
N LYS A 9 31.09 -6.90 15.65
CA LYS A 9 29.75 -7.08 15.09
C LYS A 9 29.54 -5.99 14.03
N LYS A 10 29.38 -6.39 12.76
CA LYS A 10 29.02 -5.51 11.64
C LYS A 10 27.73 -4.79 12.05
N ALA A 11 27.77 -3.46 12.16
CA ALA A 11 26.56 -2.67 12.33
C ALA A 11 25.65 -2.99 11.14
N ALA A 12 24.42 -3.45 11.40
CA ALA A 12 23.43 -3.61 10.35
C ALA A 12 23.32 -2.27 9.60
N ASP A 13 23.42 -2.32 8.28
CA ASP A 13 23.40 -1.14 7.45
C ASP A 13 22.07 -0.41 7.69
N LYS A 14 22.12 0.83 8.21
CA LYS A 14 20.91 1.56 8.60
C LYS A 14 19.96 1.75 7.42
N ASP A 15 20.48 1.69 6.18
CA ASP A 15 19.69 1.88 4.97
C ASP A 15 18.83 0.64 4.62
N GLU A 16 19.29 -0.57 4.95
CA GLU A 16 18.50 -1.81 4.78
C GLU A 16 17.33 -1.90 5.76
N SER A 17 17.32 -1.11 6.84
CA SER A 17 16.21 -1.08 7.81
C SER A 17 15.02 -0.25 7.37
N ARG A 18 15.17 0.51 6.27
CA ARG A 18 14.18 1.44 5.77
C ARG A 18 13.64 1.02 4.41
N ILE A 19 12.44 1.49 4.10
CA ILE A 19 11.79 1.25 2.80
C ILE A 19 11.07 2.50 2.32
N VAL A 20 11.07 2.67 1.00
CA VAL A 20 10.23 3.61 0.27
C VAL A 20 9.58 2.78 -0.83
N PHE A 21 8.25 2.74 -0.86
CA PHE A 21 7.53 2.10 -1.95
C PHE A 21 7.64 2.94 -3.23
N PRO A 22 7.92 2.33 -4.39
CA PRO A 22 8.07 3.06 -5.65
C PRO A 22 6.80 3.80 -6.07
N ASP A 23 5.64 3.21 -5.81
CA ASP A 23 4.34 3.83 -6.06
C ASP A 23 3.99 4.80 -4.90
N PRO A 24 3.70 6.09 -5.19
CA PRO A 24 3.34 7.06 -4.16
C PRO A 24 2.03 6.72 -3.44
N GLY A 25 1.02 6.21 -4.15
CA GLY A 25 -0.28 5.83 -3.56
C GLY A 25 -0.12 4.68 -2.56
N LEU A 26 0.61 3.62 -2.95
CA LEU A 26 0.96 2.53 -2.05
C LEU A 26 1.77 3.04 -0.85
N HIS A 27 2.74 3.92 -1.08
CA HIS A 27 3.57 4.46 0.00
C HIS A 27 2.71 5.21 1.04
N ILE A 28 1.82 6.10 0.57
CA ILE A 28 0.99 6.94 1.42
C ILE A 28 -0.03 6.10 2.18
N ALA A 29 -0.66 5.11 1.54
CA ALA A 29 -1.56 4.18 2.22
C ALA A 29 -0.83 3.43 3.35
N VAL A 30 0.39 2.92 3.08
CA VAL A 30 1.19 2.24 4.12
C VAL A 30 1.61 3.19 5.23
N LEU A 31 1.94 4.44 4.91
CA LEU A 31 2.24 5.47 5.91
C LEU A 31 1.00 5.78 6.78
N GLY A 32 -0.19 5.88 6.18
CA GLY A 32 -1.47 6.07 6.86
C GLY A 32 -1.76 4.92 7.83
N ALA A 33 -1.69 3.67 7.35
CA ALA A 33 -1.87 2.49 8.20
C ALA A 33 -0.87 2.43 9.36
N LEU A 34 0.38 2.88 9.16
CA LEU A 34 1.35 3.00 10.24
C LEU A 34 1.01 4.11 11.23
N MET A 35 0.36 5.19 10.81
CA MET A 35 -0.10 6.24 11.72
C MET A 35 -1.29 5.77 12.56
N GLU A 36 -2.25 5.08 11.95
CA GLU A 36 -3.38 4.47 12.65
C GLU A 36 -2.93 3.43 13.68
N ALA A 37 -1.89 2.66 13.35
CA ALA A 37 -1.26 1.72 14.28
C ALA A 37 -0.35 2.40 15.32
N GLU A 38 -0.33 3.74 15.40
CA GLU A 38 0.55 4.57 16.24
C GLU A 38 2.06 4.24 16.06
N ALA A 39 2.41 3.62 14.94
CA ALA A 39 3.74 3.17 14.60
C ALA A 39 4.57 4.30 13.97
N VAL A 40 3.93 5.37 13.50
CA VAL A 40 4.54 6.63 13.06
C VAL A 40 3.87 7.79 13.80
N ASN A 41 4.66 8.77 14.24
CA ASN A 41 4.15 9.96 14.90
C ASN A 41 3.52 10.91 13.87
N GLN A 42 2.25 11.26 14.10
CA GLN A 42 1.44 12.13 13.24
C GLN A 42 2.02 13.54 13.09
N GLU A 43 2.39 14.22 14.17
CA GLU A 43 2.96 15.59 14.12
C GLU A 43 4.19 15.66 13.20
N ARG A 44 5.01 14.60 13.19
CA ARG A 44 6.17 14.51 12.29
C ARG A 44 5.77 14.38 10.82
N VAL A 45 4.64 13.76 10.53
CA VAL A 45 4.09 13.65 9.17
C VAL A 45 3.48 14.98 8.76
N GLU A 46 2.69 15.62 9.63
CA GLU A 46 2.13 16.96 9.41
C GLU A 46 3.21 18.01 9.14
N ALA A 47 4.31 17.98 9.89
CA ALA A 47 5.45 18.88 9.67
C ALA A 47 6.08 18.73 8.27
N LYS A 48 5.88 17.60 7.57
CA LYS A 48 6.34 17.45 6.18
C LYS A 48 5.47 18.21 5.19
N LEU A 49 4.26 18.55 5.56
CA LEU A 49 3.29 19.20 4.70
C LEU A 49 3.31 20.74 4.85
N GLU A 50 4.04 21.29 5.82
CA GLU A 50 4.14 22.74 6.03
C GLU A 50 4.78 23.47 4.83
N GLY A 51 4.19 24.59 4.42
CA GLY A 51 4.75 25.44 3.36
C GLY A 51 4.77 24.75 1.99
N ILE A 52 3.73 23.98 1.67
CA ILE A 52 3.48 23.55 0.30
C ILE A 52 3.00 24.78 -0.49
N GLU A 53 3.74 25.10 -1.55
CA GLU A 53 3.42 26.15 -2.50
C GLU A 53 3.17 25.52 -3.88
N GLY A 54 2.37 26.17 -4.70
CA GLY A 54 2.07 25.76 -6.06
C GLY A 54 1.04 26.66 -6.71
N ASP A 55 1.07 26.70 -8.04
CA ASP A 55 0.23 27.60 -8.84
C ASP A 55 -1.24 27.16 -8.86
N ASP A 56 -1.51 25.87 -8.65
CA ASP A 56 -2.84 25.27 -8.57
C ASP A 56 -2.89 24.08 -7.59
N ASP A 57 -4.09 23.51 -7.42
CA ASP A 57 -4.37 22.40 -6.51
C ASP A 57 -3.61 21.14 -6.92
N THR A 58 -3.55 20.82 -8.22
CA THR A 58 -2.84 19.65 -8.73
C THR A 58 -1.35 19.71 -8.40
N VAL A 59 -0.70 20.86 -8.62
CA VAL A 59 0.72 21.06 -8.31
C VAL A 59 0.98 20.93 -6.80
N ARG A 60 0.13 21.54 -5.98
CA ARG A 60 0.25 21.47 -4.52
C ARG A 60 0.05 20.03 -4.02
N LEU A 61 -0.89 19.30 -4.59
CA LEU A 61 -1.16 17.91 -4.22
C LEU A 61 0.00 16.98 -4.58
N GLN A 62 0.53 17.11 -5.80
CA GLN A 62 1.72 16.37 -6.23
C GLN A 62 2.93 16.67 -5.34
N ALA A 63 3.12 17.93 -4.94
CA ALA A 63 4.17 18.29 -4.00
C ALA A 63 3.94 17.65 -2.62
N ALA A 64 2.71 17.64 -2.12
CA ALA A 64 2.33 16.98 -0.87
C ALA A 64 2.64 15.48 -0.91
N MET A 65 2.19 14.78 -1.95
CA MET A 65 2.44 13.35 -2.17
C MET A 65 3.94 13.04 -2.21
N ALA A 66 4.71 13.83 -2.97
CA ALA A 66 6.16 13.65 -3.06
C ALA A 66 6.86 13.83 -1.69
N ARG A 67 6.40 14.79 -0.88
CA ARG A 67 6.94 15.00 0.47
C ARG A 67 6.61 13.83 1.39
N LEU A 68 5.39 13.30 1.34
CA LEU A 68 5.01 12.12 2.12
C LEU A 68 5.78 10.86 1.67
N GLN A 69 5.89 10.62 0.36
CA GLN A 69 6.64 9.49 -0.19
C GLN A 69 8.14 9.53 0.19
N SER A 70 8.69 10.72 0.45
CA SER A 70 10.09 10.87 0.91
C SER A 70 10.34 10.33 2.33
N ILE A 71 9.28 10.04 3.10
CA ILE A 71 9.38 9.54 4.47
C ILE A 71 9.82 8.07 4.44
N LYS A 72 11.10 7.82 4.75
CA LYS A 72 11.63 6.46 4.89
C LYS A 72 10.93 5.68 6.03
N LEU A 73 10.16 4.65 5.68
CA LEU A 73 9.41 3.82 6.62
C LEU A 73 10.29 2.75 7.26
N ASP A 74 9.99 2.36 8.51
CA ASP A 74 10.71 1.28 9.19
C ASP A 74 10.19 -0.08 8.72
N ARG A 75 11.06 -0.90 8.12
CA ARG A 75 10.66 -2.19 7.54
C ARG A 75 10.04 -3.14 8.55
N LYS A 76 10.48 -3.14 9.81
CA LYS A 76 9.93 -4.04 10.83
C LYS A 76 8.52 -3.66 11.24
N LYS A 77 8.19 -2.36 11.15
CA LYS A 77 6.83 -1.86 11.39
C LYS A 77 5.94 -2.17 10.21
N VAL A 78 6.42 -1.92 8.99
CA VAL A 78 5.72 -2.26 7.73
C VAL A 78 5.39 -3.76 7.68
N ALA A 79 6.34 -4.63 7.99
CA ALA A 79 6.15 -6.09 7.96
C ALA A 79 5.12 -6.61 8.99
N ARG A 80 4.65 -5.77 9.91
CA ARG A 80 3.65 -6.11 10.93
C ARG A 80 2.25 -5.59 10.61
N LEU A 81 2.08 -4.81 9.54
CA LEU A 81 0.76 -4.37 9.13
C LEU A 81 -0.07 -5.57 8.66
N GLU A 82 -1.26 -5.69 9.23
CA GLU A 82 -2.20 -6.78 8.94
C GLU A 82 -3.31 -6.32 7.98
N ARG A 83 -3.57 -5.01 7.91
CA ARG A 83 -4.58 -4.42 7.04
C ARG A 83 -3.97 -3.26 6.26
N LEU A 84 -4.37 -3.17 5.00
CA LEU A 84 -4.20 -1.99 4.17
C LEU A 84 -5.50 -1.77 3.41
N ASP A 85 -6.06 -0.56 3.52
CA ASP A 85 -7.19 -0.11 2.72
C ASP A 85 -6.84 1.20 2.02
N PHE A 86 -7.51 1.45 0.89
CA PHE A 86 -7.27 2.60 0.03
C PHE A 86 -8.47 3.56 0.06
N ASP A 87 -9.24 3.59 1.15
CA ASP A 87 -10.38 4.49 1.34
C ASP A 87 -9.94 5.95 1.44
N GLY A 88 -10.56 6.85 0.68
CA GLY A 88 -10.30 8.30 0.70
C GLY A 88 -10.67 8.97 1.99
N GLY A 89 -11.56 8.34 2.76
CA GLY A 89 -11.87 8.75 4.12
C GLY A 89 -10.68 8.62 5.07
N ASN A 90 -9.59 7.96 4.67
CA ASN A 90 -8.42 7.79 5.51
C ASN A 90 -7.80 9.15 5.90
N GLU A 91 -7.45 9.28 7.17
CA GLU A 91 -6.97 10.54 7.77
C GLU A 91 -5.74 11.10 7.05
N ILE A 92 -4.90 10.22 6.49
CA ILE A 92 -3.69 10.63 5.76
C ILE A 92 -4.00 11.49 4.52
N TYR A 93 -5.11 11.23 3.82
CA TYR A 93 -5.50 12.01 2.64
C TYR A 93 -6.02 13.37 3.08
N MET A 94 -6.89 13.40 4.09
CA MET A 94 -7.41 14.65 4.67
C MET A 94 -6.29 15.54 5.23
N MET A 95 -5.31 14.95 5.90
CA MET A 95 -4.14 15.64 6.41
C MET A 95 -3.27 16.22 5.29
N MET A 96 -3.02 15.43 4.25
CA MET A 96 -2.27 15.86 3.07
C MET A 96 -2.94 17.02 2.36
N GLU A 97 -4.25 16.92 2.12
CA GLU A 97 -5.08 17.96 1.52
C GLU A 97 -5.05 19.24 2.36
N HIS A 98 -5.26 19.12 3.66
CA HIS A 98 -5.22 20.27 4.57
C HIS A 98 -3.86 20.97 4.52
N GLY A 99 -2.76 20.21 4.58
CA GLY A 99 -1.41 20.76 4.48
C GLY A 99 -1.09 21.40 3.12
N ALA A 100 -1.74 20.93 2.05
CA ALA A 100 -1.66 21.52 0.72
C ALA A 100 -2.64 22.69 0.51
N GLY A 101 -3.56 22.94 1.45
CA GLY A 101 -4.64 23.92 1.32
C GLY A 101 -5.64 23.54 0.23
N ILE A 102 -5.97 22.26 0.13
CA ILE A 102 -6.89 21.63 -0.82
C ILE A 102 -8.01 20.94 -0.02
N TYR A 103 -9.17 20.74 -0.64
CA TYR A 103 -10.32 20.08 -0.02
C TYR A 103 -11.09 19.25 -1.07
N THR A 104 -10.51 18.14 -1.52
CA THR A 104 -11.21 17.18 -2.40
C THR A 104 -11.99 16.15 -1.61
N GLY A 105 -11.71 16.01 -0.30
CA GLY A 105 -12.39 15.04 0.57
C GLY A 105 -11.89 13.62 0.32
N GLY A 106 -10.64 13.46 -0.09
CA GLY A 106 -10.06 12.19 -0.51
C GLY A 106 -10.37 11.81 -1.96
N GLU A 107 -11.25 12.53 -2.67
CA GLU A 107 -11.71 12.15 -4.01
C GLU A 107 -10.88 12.79 -5.15
N ASP A 108 -9.57 12.52 -5.21
CA ASP A 108 -8.69 12.99 -6.30
C ASP A 108 -7.87 11.86 -6.94
N ASP A 109 -7.75 11.91 -8.28
CA ASP A 109 -6.97 10.95 -9.07
C ASP A 109 -5.46 11.04 -8.82
N ALA A 110 -4.97 11.99 -8.04
CA ALA A 110 -3.60 12.01 -7.58
C ALA A 110 -3.29 10.81 -6.67
N TYR A 111 -4.26 10.32 -5.88
CA TYR A 111 -4.04 9.32 -4.81
C TYR A 111 -4.00 7.88 -5.29
N SER A 112 -4.73 7.63 -6.37
CA SER A 112 -4.51 6.60 -7.37
C SER A 112 -3.31 5.67 -7.18
N LEU A 113 -3.62 4.42 -6.83
CA LEU A 113 -2.67 3.31 -6.81
C LEU A 113 -2.40 2.81 -8.25
N ARG A 114 -1.17 2.97 -8.74
CA ARG A 114 -0.78 2.55 -10.10
C ARG A 114 -0.03 1.23 -10.11
N SER A 115 0.67 0.91 -9.02
CA SER A 115 1.43 -0.32 -8.89
C SER A 115 1.46 -0.84 -7.46
N LEU A 116 1.33 -2.17 -7.33
CA LEU A 116 1.53 -2.90 -6.09
C LEU A 116 3.01 -3.28 -5.85
N ALA A 117 3.95 -2.76 -6.66
CA ALA A 117 5.36 -3.10 -6.54
C ALA A 117 5.90 -2.83 -5.12
N GLY A 118 6.43 -3.88 -4.49
CA GLY A 118 6.97 -3.82 -3.13
C GLY A 118 6.00 -4.25 -2.02
N ILE A 119 4.72 -4.49 -2.33
CA ILE A 119 3.71 -4.92 -1.33
C ILE A 119 4.10 -6.20 -0.57
N GLY A 120 4.94 -7.06 -1.14
CA GLY A 120 5.53 -8.21 -0.44
C GLY A 120 6.35 -7.87 0.81
N ALA A 121 6.66 -6.60 1.08
CA ALA A 121 7.24 -6.15 2.35
C ALA A 121 6.26 -6.21 3.53
N LEU A 122 4.95 -6.31 3.28
CA LEU A 122 3.91 -6.44 4.30
C LEU A 122 3.71 -7.93 4.65
N GLU A 123 4.70 -8.53 5.30
CA GLU A 123 4.74 -9.97 5.61
C GLU A 123 3.56 -10.46 6.48
N ALA A 124 2.91 -9.54 7.20
CA ALA A 124 1.77 -9.80 8.06
C ALA A 124 0.41 -9.53 7.39
N LEU A 125 0.34 -9.07 6.14
CA LEU A 125 -0.90 -8.62 5.52
C LEU A 125 -1.93 -9.75 5.42
N GLU A 126 -3.10 -9.53 6.04
CA GLU A 126 -4.25 -10.42 6.07
C GLU A 126 -5.42 -9.84 5.26
N THR A 127 -5.60 -8.52 5.29
CA THR A 127 -6.63 -7.83 4.53
C THR A 127 -6.03 -6.78 3.60
N LEU A 128 -6.35 -6.86 2.32
CA LEU A 128 -6.04 -5.84 1.32
C LEU A 128 -7.33 -5.38 0.65
N ASP A 129 -7.70 -4.15 0.94
CA ASP A 129 -8.89 -3.53 0.36
C ASP A 129 -8.47 -2.51 -0.70
N LEU A 130 -8.63 -2.86 -1.98
CA LEU A 130 -8.36 -1.96 -3.10
C LEU A 130 -9.63 -1.24 -3.57
N ASP A 131 -10.64 -1.14 -2.70
CA ASP A 131 -11.71 -0.16 -2.82
C ASP A 131 -11.18 1.23 -2.44
N GLY A 132 -11.62 2.27 -3.13
CA GLY A 132 -11.36 3.64 -2.68
C GLY A 132 -10.90 4.62 -3.74
N HIS A 133 -9.74 4.50 -4.41
CA HIS A 133 -9.31 5.57 -5.33
C HIS A 133 -8.76 5.11 -6.68
N GLY A 134 -9.55 5.45 -7.71
CA GLY A 134 -9.17 5.47 -9.11
C GLY A 134 -9.80 4.33 -9.91
N PHE A 135 -10.90 4.65 -10.60
CA PHE A 135 -11.19 4.02 -11.89
C PHE A 135 -10.02 4.38 -12.80
N PHE A 136 -9.02 3.52 -12.87
CA PHE A 136 -8.00 3.62 -13.88
C PHE A 136 -8.50 2.93 -15.13
N ASP A 137 -8.34 3.61 -16.25
CA ASP A 137 -8.41 2.98 -17.58
C ASP A 137 -7.23 2.02 -17.81
N GLU A 138 -6.18 2.10 -16.97
CA GLU A 138 -4.99 1.27 -17.07
C GLU A 138 -5.12 -0.02 -16.25
N LEU A 139 -4.91 -1.14 -16.93
CA LEU A 139 -4.85 -2.47 -16.33
C LEU A 139 -3.76 -2.54 -15.26
N ARG A 140 -4.15 -2.92 -14.04
CA ARG A 140 -3.19 -3.14 -12.94
C ARG A 140 -2.75 -4.60 -12.89
N ASP A 141 -1.54 -4.83 -12.36
CA ASP A 141 -0.89 -6.13 -12.35
C ASP A 141 -0.99 -6.80 -10.97
N LEU A 142 -1.50 -8.04 -10.94
CA LEU A 142 -1.65 -8.82 -9.70
C LEU A 142 -0.40 -9.62 -9.32
N ARG A 143 0.63 -9.72 -10.17
CA ARG A 143 1.88 -10.44 -9.86
C ARG A 143 2.55 -10.00 -8.55
N PRO A 144 2.55 -8.72 -8.15
CA PRO A 144 3.14 -8.32 -6.86
C PRO A 144 2.48 -8.95 -5.62
N LEU A 145 1.27 -9.49 -5.74
CA LEU A 145 0.59 -10.21 -4.66
C LEU A 145 1.13 -11.63 -4.45
N GLU A 146 1.89 -12.18 -5.41
CA GLU A 146 2.46 -13.52 -5.30
C GLU A 146 3.31 -13.63 -4.03
N GLY A 147 3.04 -14.67 -3.23
CA GLY A 147 3.80 -14.93 -2.00
C GLY A 147 3.29 -14.20 -0.74
N LEU A 148 2.20 -13.43 -0.81
CA LEU A 148 1.50 -12.93 0.39
C LEU A 148 0.80 -14.08 1.12
N ALA A 149 1.58 -14.85 1.88
CA ALA A 149 1.17 -16.13 2.46
C ALA A 149 0.10 -16.02 3.57
N LYS A 150 -0.21 -14.80 4.00
CA LYS A 150 -1.21 -14.52 5.04
C LYS A 150 -2.49 -13.86 4.53
N LEU A 151 -2.52 -13.38 3.28
CA LEU A 151 -3.67 -12.66 2.75
C LEU A 151 -4.90 -13.59 2.72
N THR A 152 -5.94 -13.21 3.45
CA THR A 152 -7.22 -13.92 3.58
C THR A 152 -8.35 -13.19 2.88
N ASP A 153 -8.32 -11.86 2.88
CA ASP A 153 -9.40 -11.00 2.39
C ASP A 153 -8.84 -10.03 1.35
N LEU A 154 -9.41 -10.07 0.15
CA LEU A 154 -9.01 -9.22 -0.97
C LEU A 154 -10.24 -8.61 -1.64
N THR A 155 -10.27 -7.28 -1.70
CA THR A 155 -11.23 -6.53 -2.52
C THR A 155 -10.50 -5.98 -3.74
N LEU A 156 -11.03 -6.22 -4.93
CA LEU A 156 -10.52 -5.68 -6.19
C LEU A 156 -11.57 -4.78 -6.84
N THR A 157 -11.19 -3.54 -7.13
CA THR A 157 -11.95 -2.62 -7.98
C THR A 157 -11.19 -2.34 -9.28
N GLY A 158 -11.90 -2.01 -10.36
CA GLY A 158 -11.30 -1.78 -11.69
C GLY A 158 -10.74 -3.04 -12.35
N ASP A 159 -9.94 -2.85 -13.40
CA ASP A 159 -9.51 -3.95 -14.28
C ASP A 159 -8.07 -4.43 -13.96
N TRP A 160 -7.93 -5.76 -13.81
CA TRP A 160 -6.67 -6.40 -13.39
C TRP A 160 -6.17 -7.46 -14.39
N THR A 161 -4.86 -7.56 -14.49
CA THR A 161 -4.15 -8.57 -15.30
C THR A 161 -3.41 -9.57 -14.43
N HIS A 162 -3.03 -10.70 -15.05
CA HIS A 162 -2.33 -11.80 -14.40
C HIS A 162 -3.16 -12.41 -13.28
N ALA A 163 -4.45 -12.62 -13.53
CA ALA A 163 -5.38 -13.20 -12.56
C ALA A 163 -4.87 -14.51 -11.93
N ALA A 164 -4.10 -15.31 -12.67
CA ALA A 164 -3.49 -16.55 -12.18
C ALA A 164 -2.62 -16.37 -10.92
N SER A 165 -2.08 -15.17 -10.68
CA SER A 165 -1.33 -14.85 -9.45
C SER A 165 -2.20 -15.01 -8.19
N LEU A 166 -3.52 -14.81 -8.27
CA LEU A 166 -4.45 -15.03 -7.16
C LEU A 166 -4.48 -16.50 -6.71
N GLU A 167 -4.23 -17.45 -7.63
CA GLU A 167 -4.19 -18.87 -7.31
C GLU A 167 -2.97 -19.23 -6.45
N THR A 168 -1.94 -18.38 -6.40
CA THR A 168 -0.75 -18.60 -5.57
C THR A 168 -0.95 -18.25 -4.10
N LEU A 169 -2.06 -17.55 -3.76
CA LEU A 169 -2.37 -17.12 -2.40
C LEU A 169 -2.94 -18.29 -1.59
N PRO A 170 -2.17 -18.87 -0.64
CA PRO A 170 -2.54 -20.15 -0.02
C PRO A 170 -3.65 -20.02 1.02
N LYS A 171 -3.91 -18.80 1.53
CA LYS A 171 -4.89 -18.52 2.58
C LYS A 171 -6.06 -17.65 2.12
N LEU A 172 -6.09 -17.25 0.85
CA LEU A 172 -7.19 -16.43 0.33
C LEU A 172 -8.50 -17.17 0.58
N ALA A 173 -9.40 -16.53 1.33
CA ALA A 173 -10.68 -17.07 1.76
C ALA A 173 -11.83 -16.26 1.16
N ASN A 174 -11.68 -14.94 1.08
CA ASN A 174 -12.68 -14.03 0.54
C ASN A 174 -12.08 -13.19 -0.58
N LEU A 175 -12.79 -13.13 -1.71
CA LEU A 175 -12.43 -12.30 -2.85
C LEU A 175 -13.68 -11.54 -3.33
N ASP A 176 -13.64 -10.22 -3.24
CA ASP A 176 -14.67 -9.35 -3.81
C ASP A 176 -14.17 -8.73 -5.11
N VAL A 177 -14.90 -8.96 -6.19
CA VAL A 177 -14.66 -8.38 -7.52
C VAL A 177 -15.90 -7.69 -8.09
N ARG A 178 -16.92 -7.39 -7.27
CA ARG A 178 -18.20 -6.80 -7.73
C ARG A 178 -18.05 -5.48 -8.48
N LEU A 179 -16.98 -4.74 -8.19
CA LEU A 179 -16.65 -3.46 -8.80
C LEU A 179 -15.37 -3.53 -9.65
N GLY A 180 -14.97 -4.72 -10.08
CA GLY A 180 -13.76 -4.93 -10.87
C GLY A 180 -13.87 -6.07 -11.88
N SER A 181 -12.78 -6.28 -12.61
CA SER A 181 -12.66 -7.38 -13.55
C SER A 181 -11.22 -7.92 -13.57
N VAL A 182 -11.08 -9.15 -14.08
CA VAL A 182 -9.78 -9.81 -14.23
C VAL A 182 -9.65 -10.36 -15.65
N ASP A 183 -8.43 -10.40 -16.18
CA ASP A 183 -8.13 -10.81 -17.56
C ASP A 183 -8.41 -12.30 -17.87
N ASP A 184 -8.34 -13.18 -16.87
CA ASP A 184 -8.81 -14.57 -16.93
C ASP A 184 -9.93 -14.82 -15.91
N PRO A 185 -11.21 -14.62 -16.28
CA PRO A 185 -12.33 -14.83 -15.37
C PRO A 185 -12.48 -16.29 -14.92
N ALA A 186 -11.89 -17.26 -15.64
CA ALA A 186 -11.93 -18.66 -15.21
C ALA A 186 -11.10 -18.92 -13.93
N VAL A 187 -10.17 -18.01 -13.58
CA VAL A 187 -9.51 -18.03 -12.26
C VAL A 187 -10.53 -17.96 -11.14
N LEU A 188 -11.56 -17.13 -11.29
CA LEU A 188 -12.57 -16.93 -10.24
C LEU A 188 -13.32 -18.24 -9.95
N ASP A 189 -13.58 -19.05 -10.98
CA ASP A 189 -14.22 -20.36 -10.83
C ASP A 189 -13.28 -21.38 -10.17
N ARG A 190 -11.99 -21.36 -10.51
CA ARG A 190 -10.97 -22.22 -9.89
C ARG A 190 -10.79 -21.88 -8.41
N LEU A 191 -10.79 -20.60 -8.05
CA LEU A 191 -10.76 -20.13 -6.66
C LEU A 191 -12.01 -20.57 -5.90
N ALA A 192 -13.20 -20.38 -6.48
CA ALA A 192 -14.44 -20.85 -5.87
C ALA A 192 -14.44 -22.37 -5.65
N ALA A 193 -13.95 -23.15 -6.62
CA ALA A 193 -13.80 -24.60 -6.50
C ALA A 193 -12.81 -25.03 -5.40
N ARG A 194 -11.85 -24.16 -5.04
CA ARG A 194 -10.93 -24.36 -3.92
C ARG A 194 -11.54 -23.99 -2.56
N GLY A 195 -12.75 -23.41 -2.54
CA GLY A 195 -13.45 -22.98 -1.33
C GLY A 195 -13.27 -21.51 -0.99
N VAL A 196 -12.78 -20.68 -1.92
CA VAL A 196 -12.77 -19.21 -1.77
C VAL A 196 -14.20 -18.69 -1.98
N GLU A 197 -14.69 -17.84 -1.10
CA GLU A 197 -15.92 -17.08 -1.32
C GLU A 197 -15.63 -15.97 -2.32
N VAL A 198 -16.24 -16.04 -3.51
CA VAL A 198 -16.04 -15.05 -4.58
C VAL A 198 -17.32 -14.26 -4.79
N LEU A 199 -17.29 -12.96 -4.50
CA LEU A 199 -18.37 -12.02 -4.78
C LEU A 199 -18.14 -11.39 -6.15
N ARG A 200 -19.10 -11.49 -7.06
CA ARG A 200 -19.04 -11.00 -8.44
C ARG A 200 -20.25 -10.16 -8.78
#